data_AF-B6SGB1-F1
#
_entry.id   AF-B6SGB1-F1
#
_cell.length_a   1.000
_cell.length_b   1.000
_cell.length_c   1.000
_cell.angle_alpha   90.00
_cell.angle_beta   90.00
_cell.angle_gamma   90.00
#
_symmetry.space_group_name_H-M   'P 1'
#
loop_
_entity.id
_entity.type
_entity.pdbx_description
1 polymer ?
#
loop_
_entity_poly.entity_id
_entity_poly.type
_entity_poly.pdbx_seq_one_letter_code
_entity_poly.pdbx_strand_id
1 'polypeptide(L)'
;FFDDVWSEDYLLWENLMTHFNSYGVHGSKIIVTTRLGGVASITGTLSPHYLQEISEDDSWSLFAKHAFTEDSVIPAHPHLEVIGRQIVKKCQGLPLAL
;
A
#
# COMPACT_ATOMS: atom_id res chain seq x y z
N PHE A 1 8.10 -8.06 10.66
CA PHE A 1 7.46 -7.02 9.82
C PHE A 1 7.80 -5.69 10.44
N PHE A 2 8.40 -4.78 9.68
CA PHE A 2 8.69 -3.43 10.12
C PHE A 2 7.82 -2.49 9.29
N ASP A 3 6.93 -1.76 9.97
CA ASP A 3 5.96 -0.89 9.31
C ASP A 3 6.36 0.59 9.45
N ASP A 4 6.11 1.37 8.40
CA ASP A 4 6.31 2.82 8.33
C ASP A 4 7.66 3.31 8.89
N VAL A 5 8.74 2.78 8.33
CA VAL A 5 10.10 3.05 8.80
C VAL A 5 10.69 4.33 8.20
N TRP A 6 11.34 5.15 9.03
CA TRP A 6 11.94 6.44 8.64
C TRP A 6 13.45 6.57 8.88
N SER A 7 14.09 5.62 9.56
CA SER A 7 15.52 5.72 9.90
C SER A 7 16.42 5.21 8.77
N GLU A 8 17.30 6.08 8.26
CA GLU A 8 18.33 5.75 7.27
C GLU A 8 19.71 5.48 7.93
N ASP A 9 19.74 5.18 9.24
CA ASP A 9 20.98 4.81 9.93
C ASP A 9 21.43 3.39 9.53
N TYR A 10 22.44 3.33 8.68
CA TYR A 10 23.01 2.08 8.19
C TYR A 10 23.52 1.16 9.31
N LEU A 11 24.21 1.71 10.32
CA LEU A 11 24.81 0.90 11.39
C LEU A 11 23.73 0.29 12.28
N LEU A 12 22.64 1.02 12.52
CA LEU A 12 21.48 0.49 13.22
C LEU A 12 20.85 -0.70 12.46
N TRP A 13 20.69 -0.57 11.15
CA TRP A 13 20.16 -1.65 10.30
C TRP A 13 21.09 -2.85 10.21
N GLU A 14 22.39 -2.63 10.05
CA GLU A 14 23.40 -3.70 10.00
C GLU A 14 23.41 -4.50 11.30
N ASN A 15 23.41 -3.81 12.44
CA ASN A 15 23.34 -4.45 13.76
C ASN A 15 22.06 -5.27 13.89
N LEU A 16 20.90 -4.71 13.52
CA LEU A 16 19.63 -5.41 13.60
C LEU A 16 19.57 -6.64 12.69
N MET A 17 20.02 -6.52 11.43
CA MET A 17 20.03 -7.61 10.46
C MET A 17 21.01 -8.73 10.87
N THR A 18 22.11 -8.39 11.53
CA THR A 18 23.06 -9.38 12.08
C THR A 18 22.38 -10.32 13.08
N HIS A 19 21.48 -9.81 13.92
CA HIS A 19 20.72 -10.65 14.85
C HIS A 19 19.78 -11.60 14.10
N PHE A 20 19.07 -11.12 13.08
CA PHE A 20 18.19 -11.97 12.28
C PHE A 20 18.95 -13.03 11.48
N ASN A 21 20.13 -12.70 10.96
CA ASN A 21 20.98 -13.66 10.24
C ASN A 21 21.56 -14.74 11.16
N SER A 22 21.88 -14.38 12.41
CA SER A 22 22.52 -15.30 13.36
C SER A 22 21.55 -16.23 14.07
N TYR A 23 20.33 -15.75 14.36
CA TYR A 23 19.36 -16.48 15.18
C TYR A 23 18.03 -16.76 14.45
N GLY A 24 17.87 -16.28 13.23
CA GLY A 24 16.67 -16.48 12.43
C GLY A 24 16.50 -17.94 12.03
N VAL A 25 15.26 -18.42 12.10
CA VAL A 25 14.92 -19.75 11.58
C VAL A 25 14.99 -19.71 10.06
N HIS A 26 15.61 -20.72 9.45
CA HIS A 26 15.68 -20.82 7.99
C HIS A 26 14.31 -20.68 7.32
N GLY A 27 14.23 -19.88 6.26
CA GLY A 27 12.98 -19.58 5.55
C GLY A 27 12.18 -18.40 6.14
N SER A 28 12.60 -17.84 7.28
CA SER A 28 12.03 -16.61 7.82
C SER A 28 12.19 -15.45 6.84
N LYS A 29 11.16 -14.61 6.73
CA LYS A 29 11.15 -13.43 5.85
C LYS A 29 10.82 -12.18 6.65
N ILE A 30 11.51 -11.09 6.32
CA ILE A 30 11.25 -9.77 6.86
C ILE A 30 10.68 -8.92 5.72
N ILE A 31 9.58 -8.23 6.00
CA ILE A 31 9.00 -7.23 5.12
C ILE A 31 9.14 -5.89 5.85
N VAL A 32 9.65 -4.90 5.12
CA VAL A 32 9.81 -3.51 5.55
C VAL A 32 8.91 -2.66 4.64
N THR A 33 8.07 -1.82 5.23
CA THR A 33 7.34 -0.77 4.50
C THR A 33 7.93 0.59 4.88
N THR A 34 8.07 1.46 3.90
CA THR A 34 8.65 2.80 4.07
C THR A 34 8.23 3.70 2.92
N ARG A 35 8.27 5.01 3.15
CA ARG A 35 8.12 6.04 2.11
C ARG A 35 9.48 6.53 1.58
N LEU A 36 10.59 6.05 2.14
CA LEU A 36 11.94 6.53 1.86
C LEU A 36 12.75 5.52 1.04
N GLY A 37 13.25 5.97 -0.12
CA GLY A 37 14.10 5.14 -0.98
C GLY A 37 15.41 4.72 -0.32
N GLY A 38 15.99 5.56 0.55
CA GLY A 38 17.23 5.24 1.27
C GLY A 38 17.03 4.09 2.26
N VAL A 39 15.93 4.11 3.03
CA VAL A 39 15.54 2.98 3.90
C VAL A 39 15.42 1.68 3.09
N ALA A 40 14.72 1.72 1.96
CA ALA A 40 14.58 0.56 1.09
C ALA A 40 15.92 0.05 0.53
N SER A 41 16.86 0.96 0.22
CA SER A 41 18.20 0.61 -0.24
C SER A 41 19.08 0.00 0.86
N ILE A 42 18.94 0.45 2.11
CA ILE A 42 19.74 -0.05 3.25
C ILE A 42 19.23 -1.42 3.70
N THR A 43 17.92 -1.60 3.74
CA THR A 43 17.28 -2.81 4.30
C THR A 43 17.02 -3.90 3.27
N GLY A 44 17.03 -3.56 1.98
CA GLY A 44 16.67 -4.44 0.89
C GLY A 44 17.74 -5.48 0.59
N THR A 45 17.36 -6.76 0.64
CA THR A 45 18.13 -7.87 0.05
C THR A 45 17.68 -8.20 -1.38
N LEU A 46 16.59 -7.58 -1.82
CA LEU A 46 15.97 -7.66 -3.14
C LEU A 46 15.63 -6.25 -3.63
N SER A 47 15.34 -6.10 -4.92
CA SER A 47 14.83 -4.84 -5.46
C SER A 47 13.55 -4.40 -4.73
N PRO A 48 13.42 -3.12 -4.33
CA PRO A 48 12.22 -2.63 -3.68
C PRO A 48 10.97 -2.81 -4.53
N HIS A 49 9.85 -3.13 -3.89
CA HIS A 49 8.55 -3.14 -4.55
C HIS A 49 7.88 -1.77 -4.39
N TYR A 50 7.87 -0.99 -5.47
CA TYR A 50 7.19 0.31 -5.49
C TYR A 50 5.70 0.12 -5.72
N LEU A 51 4.90 0.35 -4.68
CA LEU A 51 3.45 0.36 -4.79
C LEU A 51 3.02 1.43 -5.80
N GLN A 52 2.19 1.01 -6.76
CA GLN A 52 1.61 1.88 -7.77
C GLN A 52 0.20 2.32 -7.34
N GLU A 53 -0.28 3.39 -7.96
CA GLU A 53 -1.70 3.75 -7.93
C GLU A 53 -2.55 2.60 -8.48
N ILE A 54 -3.74 2.42 -7.92
CA ILE A 54 -4.68 1.40 -8.44
C ILE A 54 -5.37 1.92 -9.70
N SER A 55 -5.82 1.00 -10.57
CA SER A 55 -6.47 1.36 -11.82
C SER A 55 -7.77 2.13 -11.59
N GLU A 56 -8.26 2.88 -12.59
CA GLU A 56 -9.54 3.60 -12.48
C GLU A 56 -10.71 2.63 -12.22
N ASP A 57 -10.68 1.44 -12.83
CA ASP A 57 -11.70 0.41 -12.64
C ASP A 57 -11.65 -0.18 -11.23
N ASP A 58 -10.45 -0.51 -10.72
CA ASP A 58 -10.29 -0.98 -9.34
C ASP A 58 -10.65 0.12 -8.33
N SER A 59 -10.34 1.38 -8.65
CA SER A 59 -10.72 2.54 -7.84
C SER A 59 -12.23 2.70 -7.76
N TRP A 60 -12.92 2.51 -8.89
CA TRP A 60 -14.38 2.49 -8.93
C TRP A 60 -14.95 1.33 -8.12
N SER A 61 -14.39 0.12 -8.25
CA SER A 61 -14.83 -1.04 -7.46
C SER A 61 -14.66 -0.81 -5.96
N LEU A 62 -13.53 -0.24 -5.53
CA LEU A 62 -13.26 0.08 -4.13
C LEU A 62 -14.24 1.16 -3.61
N PHE A 63 -14.35 2.27 -4.33
CA PHE A 63 -15.27 3.35 -3.98
C PHE A 63 -16.71 2.84 -3.90
N ALA A 64 -17.15 2.08 -4.90
CA ALA A 64 -18.52 1.58 -4.95
C ALA A 64 -18.83 0.64 -3.78
N LYS A 65 -17.87 -0.21 -3.40
CA LYS A 65 -17.98 -1.08 -2.22
C LYS A 65 -18.19 -0.30 -0.92
N HIS A 66 -17.59 0.89 -0.79
CA HIS A 66 -17.71 1.72 0.41
C HIS A 66 -18.92 2.67 0.37
N ALA A 67 -19.20 3.26 -0.78
CA ALA A 67 -20.26 4.27 -0.95
C ALA A 67 -21.66 3.66 -1.17
N PHE A 68 -21.73 2.46 -1.74
CA PHE A 68 -22.98 1.77 -2.06
C PHE A 68 -23.03 0.44 -1.31
N THR A 69 -23.50 0.46 -0.06
CA THR A 69 -23.77 -0.76 0.73
C THR A 69 -24.97 -1.51 0.15
N GLU A 70 -25.15 -2.80 0.50
CA GLU A 70 -26.10 -3.76 -0.11
C GLU A 70 -27.54 -3.24 -0.33
N ASP A 71 -27.99 -2.26 0.46
CA ASP A 71 -29.34 -1.67 0.35
C ASP A 71 -29.46 -0.53 -0.69
N SER A 72 -28.34 -0.10 -1.29
CA SER A 72 -28.24 1.05 -2.20
C SER A 72 -27.64 0.65 -3.54
N VAL A 73 -28.33 -0.25 -4.23
CA VAL A 73 -27.82 -0.80 -5.48
C VAL A 73 -27.76 0.33 -6.53
N ILE A 74 -26.60 0.52 -7.16
CA ILE A 74 -26.36 1.42 -8.31
C ILE A 74 -27.49 1.42 -9.37
N PRO A 75 -28.17 0.30 -9.71
CA PRO A 75 -29.34 0.26 -10.59
C PRO A 75 -30.51 1.14 -10.14
N ALA A 76 -30.67 1.39 -8.83
CA ALA A 76 -31.72 2.27 -8.32
C ALA A 76 -31.42 3.76 -8.59
N HIS A 77 -30.14 4.12 -8.75
CA HIS A 77 -29.68 5.50 -8.85
C HIS A 77 -28.55 5.67 -9.87
N PRO A 78 -28.81 5.52 -11.19
CA PRO A 78 -27.79 5.61 -12.23
C PRO A 78 -27.06 6.96 -12.28
N HIS A 79 -27.70 8.04 -11.80
CA HIS A 79 -27.05 9.35 -11.69
C HIS A 79 -25.93 9.40 -10.63
N LEU A 80 -26.06 8.62 -9.55
CA LEU A 80 -25.03 8.55 -8.50
C LEU A 80 -23.78 7.82 -8.98
N GLU A 81 -23.92 6.87 -9.92
CA GLU A 81 -22.76 6.25 -10.57
C GLU A 81 -21.96 7.28 -11.36
N VAL A 82 -22.63 8.14 -12.14
CA VAL A 82 -21.95 9.19 -12.91
C VAL A 82 -21.17 10.13 -11.99
N ILE A 83 -21.77 10.56 -10.87
CA ILE A 83 -21.09 11.40 -9.88
C ILE A 83 -19.94 10.65 -9.22
N GLY A 84 -20.16 9.41 -8.78
CA GLY A 84 -19.15 8.60 -8.10
C GLY A 84 -17.92 8.38 -8.98
N ARG A 85 -18.10 8.10 -10.28
CA ARG A 85 -16.98 8.00 -11.23
C ARG A 85 -16.23 9.32 -11.40
N GLN A 86 -16.92 10.47 -11.35
CA GLN A 86 -16.24 11.77 -11.37
C GLN A 86 -15.44 12.03 -10.08
N ILE A 87 -15.91 11.54 -8.93
CA ILE A 87 -15.18 11.60 -7.65
C ILE A 87 -13.93 10.72 -7.74
N VAL A 88 -14.09 9.46 -8.15
CA VAL A 88 -12.99 8.49 -8.31
C VAL A 88 -11.87 9.05 -9.20
N LYS A 89 -12.22 9.69 -10.31
CA LYS A 89 -11.24 10.36 -11.19
C LYS A 89 -10.42 11.44 -10.49
N LYS A 90 -10.99 12.14 -9.51
CA LYS A 90 -10.28 13.16 -8.72
C LYS A 90 -9.37 12.54 -7.65
N CYS A 91 -9.61 11.30 -7.23
CA CYS A 91 -8.80 10.59 -6.24
C CYS A 91 -7.52 9.96 -6.82
N GLN A 92 -7.36 9.96 -8.15
CA GLN A 92 -6.11 9.59 -8.85
C GLN A 92 -5.54 8.23 -8.41
N GLY A 93 -6.40 7.23 -8.22
CA GLY A 93 -5.96 5.88 -7.88
C GLY A 93 -5.32 5.71 -6.51
N LEU A 94 -5.49 6.68 -5.60
CA LEU A 94 -5.06 6.58 -4.20
C LEU A 94 -6.12 5.86 -3.36
N PRO A 95 -5.88 4.62 -2.88
CA PRO A 95 -6.90 3.85 -2.16
C PRO A 95 -7.39 4.52 -0.88
N LEU A 96 -6.54 5.30 -0.20
CA LEU A 96 -6.89 5.98 1.04
C LEU A 96 -7.90 7.14 0.84
N ALA A 97 -8.06 7.61 -0.40
CA ALA A 97 -8.97 8.69 -0.75
C ALA A 97 -10.33 8.20 -1.32
N LEU A 98 -10.55 6.88 -1.40
CA LEU A 98 -11.71 6.23 -2.01
C LEU A 98 -12.57 5.52 -0.96
#